data_AF-Q8I971-F1
#
_entry.id   AF-Q8I971-F1
#
_cell.length_a   1.000
_cell.length_b   1.000
_cell.length_c   1.000
_cell.angle_alpha   90.00
_cell.angle_beta   90.00
_cell.angle_gamma   90.00
#
_symmetry.space_group_name_H-M   'P 1'
#
loop_
_entity.id
_entity.type
_entity.pdbx_description
1 polymer ?
#
loop_
_entity_poly.entity_id
_entity_poly.type
_entity_poly.pdbx_seq_one_letter_code
_entity_poly.pdbx_strand_id
1 'polypeptide(L)'
;PRRQELCLYYLTQLGDNEKEDKLREAFIKTAAAETFLSWQYYNKMNGDKAKQLDNGTIPPEFLRSMFYTYGDYRDICLDTDISNKEKDIANARNKIDKIFLKKDGQTPNEQRKAFWGKYGKDIWEGMLCGLSHHIKNGNKEKLRKNFTDKNQYSTISRTLEDFATRPQFFRW
;
A
#
# COMPACT_ATOMS: atom_id res chain seq x y z
N PRO A 1 8.62 -14.24 -2.95
CA PRO A 1 7.25 -14.68 -3.31
C PRO A 1 6.21 -13.54 -3.32
N ARG A 2 5.90 -12.90 -2.18
CA ARG A 2 4.87 -11.84 -2.09
C ARG A 2 5.00 -10.75 -3.18
N ARG A 3 6.20 -10.19 -3.36
CA ARG A 3 6.46 -9.13 -4.36
C ARG A 3 6.08 -9.52 -5.80
N GLN A 4 6.21 -10.80 -6.15
CA GLN A 4 5.94 -11.30 -7.51
C GLN A 4 4.44 -11.30 -7.84
N GLU A 5 3.59 -11.40 -6.82
CA GLU A 5 2.13 -11.42 -6.93
C GLU A 5 1.49 -10.12 -6.41
N LEU A 6 2.29 -9.06 -6.24
CA LEU A 6 1.83 -7.77 -5.73
C LEU A 6 0.70 -7.23 -6.62
N CYS A 7 -0.45 -6.93 -6.02
CA CYS A 7 -1.54 -6.28 -6.74
C CYS A 7 -1.07 -4.94 -7.30
N LEU A 8 -1.20 -4.76 -8.61
CA LEU A 8 -0.97 -3.49 -9.32
C LEU A 8 -2.16 -3.11 -10.21
N TYR A 9 -3.25 -3.87 -10.14
CA TYR A 9 -4.35 -3.82 -11.10
C TYR A 9 -4.89 -2.41 -11.33
N TYR A 10 -5.26 -1.67 -10.28
CA TYR A 10 -5.85 -0.34 -10.48
C TYR A 10 -4.85 0.68 -11.03
N LEU A 11 -3.54 0.49 -10.78
CA LEU A 11 -2.50 1.32 -11.39
C LEU A 11 -2.35 1.05 -12.88
N THR A 12 -2.46 -0.22 -13.32
CA THR A 12 -2.39 -0.57 -14.75
C THR A 12 -3.63 -0.12 -15.53
N GLN A 13 -4.78 0.00 -14.86
CA GLN A 13 -6.03 0.48 -15.46
C GLN A 13 -6.13 2.01 -15.62
N LEU A 14 -5.14 2.79 -15.16
CA LEU A 14 -5.17 4.24 -15.33
C LEU A 14 -5.19 4.63 -16.81
N GLY A 15 -5.99 5.63 -17.18
CA GLY A 15 -5.91 6.27 -18.48
C GLY A 15 -4.59 7.02 -18.69
N ASP A 16 -4.23 7.30 -19.94
CA ASP A 16 -2.99 8.01 -20.26
C ASP A 16 -3.04 9.51 -19.87
N ASN A 17 -4.25 10.04 -19.67
CA ASN A 17 -4.51 11.45 -19.37
C ASN A 17 -5.13 11.70 -18.00
N GLU A 18 -4.90 10.78 -17.07
CA GLU A 18 -5.42 10.90 -15.71
C GLU A 18 -4.70 11.96 -14.88
N LYS A 19 -5.41 12.44 -13.86
CA LYS A 19 -4.91 13.43 -12.90
C LYS A 19 -4.37 12.76 -11.64
N GLU A 20 -3.67 13.55 -10.84
CA GLU A 20 -3.11 13.14 -9.54
C GLU A 20 -4.14 12.47 -8.62
N ASP A 21 -5.38 12.97 -8.57
CA ASP A 21 -6.45 12.38 -7.72
C ASP A 21 -6.80 10.94 -8.12
N LYS A 22 -6.74 10.65 -9.42
CA LYS A 22 -7.00 9.29 -9.93
C LYS A 22 -5.84 8.37 -9.64
N LEU A 23 -4.60 8.88 -9.68
CA LEU A 23 -3.43 8.16 -9.21
C LEU A 23 -3.53 7.82 -7.71
N ARG A 24 -3.94 8.79 -6.88
CA ARG A 24 -4.21 8.59 -5.45
C ARG A 24 -5.24 7.48 -5.24
N GLU A 25 -6.38 7.57 -5.91
CA GLU A 25 -7.45 6.59 -5.83
C GLU A 25 -6.97 5.18 -6.23
N ALA A 26 -6.19 5.08 -7.32
CA ALA A 26 -5.65 3.81 -7.80
C ALA A 26 -4.66 3.17 -6.80
N PHE A 27 -3.76 3.95 -6.20
CA PHE A 27 -2.86 3.46 -5.16
C PHE A 27 -3.62 2.97 -3.93
N ILE A 28 -4.60 3.74 -3.43
CA ILE A 28 -5.42 3.35 -2.28
C ILE A 28 -6.15 2.04 -2.54
N LYS A 29 -6.84 1.92 -3.69
CA LYS A 29 -7.58 0.70 -4.06
C LYS A 29 -6.66 -0.50 -4.19
N THR A 30 -5.52 -0.31 -4.82
CA THR A 30 -4.51 -1.36 -5.02
C THR A 30 -3.96 -1.85 -3.68
N ALA A 31 -3.57 -0.94 -2.79
CA ALA A 31 -3.04 -1.28 -1.47
C ALA A 31 -4.10 -1.92 -0.56
N ALA A 32 -5.36 -1.47 -0.64
CA ALA A 32 -6.48 -2.08 0.06
C ALA A 32 -6.76 -3.52 -0.43
N ALA A 33 -6.79 -3.72 -1.75
CA ALA A 33 -7.02 -5.02 -2.37
C ALA A 33 -5.89 -6.02 -2.04
N GLU A 34 -4.63 -5.59 -2.17
CA GLU A 34 -3.46 -6.38 -1.79
C GLU A 34 -3.51 -6.79 -0.32
N THR A 35 -3.83 -5.86 0.58
CA THR A 35 -3.89 -6.15 2.02
C THR A 35 -5.01 -7.14 2.32
N PHE A 36 -6.17 -6.99 1.68
CA PHE A 36 -7.30 -7.91 1.85
C PHE A 36 -6.96 -9.33 1.38
N LEU A 37 -6.39 -9.47 0.18
CA LEU A 37 -6.00 -10.78 -0.38
C LEU A 37 -4.87 -11.42 0.43
N SER A 38 -3.84 -10.65 0.78
CA SER A 38 -2.76 -11.07 1.67
C SER A 38 -3.29 -11.54 3.02
N TRP A 39 -4.30 -10.87 3.57
CA TRP A 39 -4.94 -11.30 4.81
C TRP A 39 -5.69 -12.62 4.65
N GLN A 40 -6.44 -12.80 3.56
CA GLN A 40 -7.12 -14.07 3.30
C GLN A 40 -6.13 -15.23 3.22
N TYR A 41 -5.00 -15.02 2.56
CA TYR A 41 -3.91 -16.00 2.51
C TYR A 41 -3.32 -16.26 3.91
N TYR A 42 -2.95 -15.20 4.63
CA TYR A 42 -2.40 -15.32 5.99
C TYR A 42 -3.35 -16.07 6.92
N ASN A 43 -4.64 -15.72 6.92
CA ASN A 43 -5.68 -16.34 7.74
C ASN A 43 -5.82 -17.84 7.44
N LYS A 44 -5.81 -18.23 6.16
CA LYS A 44 -5.87 -19.64 5.74
C LYS A 44 -4.68 -20.44 6.27
N MET A 45 -3.49 -19.83 6.32
CA MET A 45 -2.25 -20.51 6.71
C MET A 45 -1.98 -20.50 8.22
N ASN A 46 -2.53 -19.55 8.96
CA ASN A 46 -2.14 -19.29 10.35
C ASN A 46 -3.24 -19.55 11.39
N GLY A 47 -4.43 -20.00 10.97
CA GLY A 47 -5.49 -20.52 11.86
C GLY A 47 -5.72 -19.65 13.09
N ASP A 48 -5.47 -20.20 14.28
CA ASP A 48 -5.69 -19.52 15.57
C ASP A 48 -4.90 -18.21 15.75
N LYS A 49 -3.71 -18.06 15.13
CA LYS A 49 -2.94 -16.81 15.23
C LYS A 49 -3.67 -15.65 14.56
N ALA A 50 -4.52 -15.93 13.57
CA ALA A 50 -5.29 -14.91 12.87
C ALA A 50 -6.48 -14.37 13.68
N LYS A 51 -6.95 -15.10 14.70
CA LYS A 51 -8.04 -14.66 15.60
C LYS A 51 -7.73 -13.37 16.37
N GLN A 52 -6.45 -12.98 16.46
CA GLN A 52 -6.08 -11.69 17.05
C GLN A 52 -6.73 -10.50 16.32
N LEU A 53 -6.96 -10.64 15.01
CA LEU A 53 -7.58 -9.58 14.22
C LEU A 53 -9.05 -9.37 14.60
N ASP A 54 -9.76 -10.42 15.04
CA ASP A 54 -11.14 -10.31 15.51
C ASP A 54 -11.26 -9.41 16.75
N ASN A 55 -10.18 -9.32 17.54
CA ASN A 55 -10.06 -8.43 18.70
C ASN A 55 -9.51 -7.02 18.33
N GLY A 56 -9.36 -6.74 17.04
CA GLY A 56 -8.84 -5.49 16.52
C GLY A 56 -7.32 -5.33 16.67
N THR A 57 -6.57 -6.44 16.79
CA THR A 57 -5.11 -6.42 16.86
C THR A 57 -4.52 -7.12 15.64
N ILE A 58 -3.67 -6.41 14.87
CA ILE A 58 -2.99 -7.01 13.72
C ILE A 58 -1.92 -7.98 14.23
N PRO A 59 -1.91 -9.25 13.79
CA PRO A 59 -0.82 -10.16 14.11
C PRO A 59 0.54 -9.54 13.71
N PRO A 60 1.57 -9.54 14.58
CA PRO A 60 2.83 -8.87 14.30
C PRO A 60 3.51 -9.31 12.99
N GLU A 61 3.42 -10.60 12.65
CA GLU A 61 3.93 -11.14 11.38
C GLU A 61 3.20 -10.57 10.16
N PHE A 62 1.88 -10.40 10.27
CA PHE A 62 1.09 -9.81 9.21
C PHE A 62 1.36 -8.31 9.08
N LEU A 63 1.47 -7.60 10.21
CA LEU A 63 1.84 -6.18 10.23
C LEU A 63 3.19 -5.94 9.56
N ARG A 64 4.18 -6.81 9.84
CA ARG A 64 5.47 -6.79 9.15
C ARG A 64 5.27 -6.94 7.64
N SER A 65 4.48 -7.92 7.18
CA SER A 65 4.16 -8.07 5.75
C SER A 65 3.52 -6.81 5.14
N MET A 66 2.65 -6.11 5.88
CA MET A 66 2.08 -4.84 5.42
C MET A 66 3.16 -3.76 5.24
N PHE A 67 4.15 -3.69 6.12
CA PHE A 67 5.26 -2.72 5.98
C PHE A 67 6.06 -2.99 4.70
N TYR A 68 6.31 -4.26 4.38
CA TYR A 68 6.94 -4.67 3.13
C TYR A 68 6.15 -4.23 1.90
N THR A 69 4.84 -4.48 1.90
CA THR A 69 3.95 -4.07 0.81
C THR A 69 3.90 -2.54 0.65
N TYR A 70 3.81 -1.80 1.75
CA TYR A 70 3.85 -0.33 1.73
C TYR A 70 5.17 0.19 1.14
N GLY A 71 6.30 -0.40 1.55
CA GLY A 71 7.62 -0.08 1.00
C GLY A 71 7.73 -0.36 -0.49
N ASP A 72 7.19 -1.48 -0.98
CA ASP A 72 7.19 -1.77 -2.41
C ASP A 72 6.35 -0.77 -3.22
N TYR A 73 5.17 -0.39 -2.73
CA TYR A 73 4.38 0.64 -3.39
C TYR A 73 5.09 1.99 -3.40
N ARG A 74 5.82 2.32 -2.33
CA ARG A 74 6.67 3.50 -2.28
C ARG A 74 7.72 3.46 -3.37
N ASP A 75 8.45 2.36 -3.49
CA ASP A 75 9.52 2.25 -4.47
C ASP A 75 8.99 2.28 -5.91
N ILE A 76 7.82 1.69 -6.18
CA ILE A 76 7.15 1.79 -7.47
C ILE A 76 6.73 3.23 -7.75
N CYS A 77 6.20 3.94 -6.76
CA CYS A 77 5.83 5.36 -6.87
C CYS A 77 7.05 6.26 -7.13
N LEU A 78 8.18 5.98 -6.48
CA LEU A 78 9.41 6.78 -6.62
C LEU A 78 10.31 6.32 -7.77
N ASP A 79 9.92 5.26 -8.48
CA ASP A 79 10.71 4.61 -9.54
C ASP A 79 12.09 4.11 -9.06
N THR A 80 12.17 3.74 -7.78
CA THR A 80 13.35 3.11 -7.15
C THR A 80 13.19 1.61 -6.99
N ASP A 81 12.10 1.04 -7.48
CA ASP A 81 11.85 -0.40 -7.42
C ASP A 81 12.88 -1.17 -8.27
N ILE A 82 13.51 -2.16 -7.63
CA ILE A 82 14.63 -2.96 -8.17
C ILE A 82 14.17 -4.25 -8.84
N SER A 83 12.86 -4.51 -8.90
CA SER A 83 12.34 -5.71 -9.56
C SER A 83 12.56 -5.64 -11.08
N ASN A 84 12.43 -6.80 -11.74
CA ASN A 84 12.34 -6.84 -13.19
C ASN A 84 11.15 -6.00 -13.64
N LYS A 85 11.42 -4.93 -14.38
CA LYS A 85 10.42 -3.96 -14.84
C LYS A 85 9.68 -4.49 -16.08
N GLU A 86 8.99 -5.61 -15.91
CA GLU A 86 8.24 -6.29 -16.95
C GLU A 86 6.73 -6.29 -16.63
N LYS A 87 5.90 -6.60 -17.64
CA LYS A 87 4.45 -6.81 -17.52
C LYS A 87 3.75 -5.69 -16.73
N ASP A 88 3.05 -6.03 -15.65
CA ASP A 88 2.24 -5.10 -14.86
C ASP A 88 3.07 -4.03 -14.16
N ILE A 89 4.33 -4.32 -13.83
CA ILE A 89 5.24 -3.34 -13.21
C ILE A 89 5.63 -2.29 -14.24
N ALA A 90 5.99 -2.72 -15.45
CA ALA A 90 6.24 -1.81 -16.57
C ALA A 90 5.01 -0.96 -16.88
N ASN A 91 3.84 -1.59 -16.96
CA ASN A 91 2.58 -0.91 -17.25
C ASN A 91 2.25 0.13 -16.17
N ALA A 92 2.26 -0.25 -14.89
CA ALA A 92 2.00 0.67 -13.79
C ALA A 92 2.99 1.84 -13.78
N ARG A 93 4.30 1.57 -13.94
CA ARG A 93 5.33 2.61 -14.01
C ARG A 93 5.06 3.60 -15.14
N ASN A 94 4.78 3.09 -16.34
CA ASN A 94 4.49 3.91 -17.51
C ASN A 94 3.25 4.81 -17.29
N LYS A 95 2.20 4.29 -16.65
CA LYS A 95 1.02 5.09 -16.29
C LYS A 95 1.37 6.19 -15.30
N ILE A 96 2.18 5.89 -14.29
CA ILE A 96 2.62 6.88 -13.31
C ILE A 96 3.51 7.96 -13.97
N ASP A 97 4.44 7.56 -14.85
CA ASP A 97 5.30 8.49 -15.60
C ASP A 97 4.48 9.49 -16.40
N LYS A 98 3.47 9.02 -17.15
CA LYS A 98 2.59 9.88 -17.95
C LYS A 98 1.84 10.95 -17.13
N ILE A 99 1.57 10.69 -15.85
CA ILE A 99 0.88 11.64 -14.96
C ILE A 99 1.84 12.74 -14.49
N PHE A 100 3.09 12.38 -14.16
CA PHE A 100 4.09 13.34 -13.65
C PHE A 100 4.85 14.10 -14.75
N LEU A 101 4.87 13.60 -15.98
CA LEU A 101 5.46 14.34 -17.11
C LEU A 101 4.64 15.58 -17.54
N LYS A 102 3.45 15.80 -16.97
CA LYS A 102 2.49 16.82 -17.40
C LYS A 102 2.49 18.11 -16.58
N LYS A 103 3.32 18.22 -15.55
CA LYS A 103 3.36 19.41 -14.70
C LYS A 103 4.60 20.24 -15.04
N ASP A 104 4.36 21.46 -15.53
CA ASP A 104 5.42 22.43 -15.83
C ASP A 104 6.14 22.86 -14.54
N GLY A 105 7.47 22.89 -14.58
CA GLY A 105 8.32 23.51 -13.54
C GLY A 105 8.85 22.61 -12.43
N GLN A 106 8.50 21.31 -12.37
CA GLN A 106 9.10 20.35 -11.43
C GLN A 106 9.59 19.09 -12.15
N THR A 107 10.70 18.52 -11.68
CA THR A 107 11.18 17.24 -12.22
C THR A 107 10.23 16.09 -11.83
N PRO A 108 10.08 15.04 -12.64
CA PRO A 108 9.21 13.91 -12.31
C PRO A 108 9.54 13.28 -10.93
N ASN A 109 10.81 13.28 -10.54
CA ASN A 109 11.25 12.74 -9.24
C ASN A 109 10.74 13.60 -8.06
N GLU A 110 10.81 14.93 -8.16
CA GLU A 110 10.27 15.83 -7.14
C GLU A 110 8.75 15.65 -7.00
N GLN A 111 8.05 15.51 -8.12
CA GLN A 111 6.60 15.30 -8.11
C GLN A 111 6.21 13.96 -7.47
N ARG A 112 6.94 12.88 -7.77
CA ARG A 112 6.75 11.57 -7.15
C ARG A 112 6.98 11.62 -5.64
N LYS A 113 8.05 12.29 -5.20
CA LYS A 113 8.34 12.51 -3.76
C LYS A 113 7.25 13.32 -3.08
N ALA A 114 6.78 14.40 -3.72
CA ALA A 114 5.71 15.23 -3.19
C ALA A 114 4.39 14.46 -3.10
N PHE A 115 4.06 13.66 -4.12
CA PHE A 115 2.90 12.78 -4.13
C PHE A 115 2.95 11.78 -2.98
N TRP A 116 4.06 11.05 -2.82
CA TRP A 116 4.18 10.08 -1.74
C TRP A 116 4.15 10.74 -0.37
N GLY A 117 4.86 11.88 -0.19
CA GLY A 117 4.82 12.63 1.06
C GLY A 117 3.42 13.13 1.43
N LYS A 118 2.60 13.45 0.43
CA LYS A 118 1.22 13.92 0.64
C LYS A 118 0.24 12.78 0.92
N TYR A 119 0.33 11.68 0.16
CA TYR A 119 -0.70 10.63 0.15
C TYR A 119 -0.24 9.27 0.69
N GLY A 120 1.02 9.10 1.10
CA GLY A 120 1.51 7.86 1.71
C GLY A 120 0.66 7.45 2.91
N LYS A 121 0.27 8.42 3.75
CA LYS A 121 -0.69 8.19 4.84
C LYS A 121 -2.04 7.64 4.35
N ASP A 122 -2.59 8.19 3.27
CA ASP A 122 -3.90 7.78 2.73
C ASP A 122 -3.81 6.36 2.15
N ILE A 123 -2.66 5.99 1.57
CA ILE A 123 -2.38 4.64 1.09
C ILE A 123 -2.34 3.66 2.26
N TRP A 124 -1.64 3.99 3.35
CA TRP A 124 -1.63 3.18 4.57
C TRP A 124 -3.03 3.03 5.19
N GLU A 125 -3.80 4.12 5.26
CA GLU A 125 -5.20 4.09 5.70
C GLU A 125 -6.06 3.20 4.79
N GLY A 126 -5.81 3.21 3.48
CA GLY A 126 -6.40 2.28 2.52
C GLY A 126 -6.11 0.82 2.84
N MET A 127 -4.86 0.49 3.20
CA MET A 127 -4.48 -0.87 3.62
C MET A 127 -5.25 -1.31 4.86
N LEU A 128 -5.33 -0.45 5.88
CA LEU A 128 -6.11 -0.70 7.10
C LEU A 128 -7.60 -0.87 6.79
N CYS A 129 -8.15 -0.05 5.91
CA CYS A 129 -9.54 -0.13 5.46
C CYS A 129 -9.82 -1.48 4.78
N GLY A 130 -8.95 -1.91 3.85
CA GLY A 130 -9.02 -3.21 3.18
C GLY A 130 -9.05 -4.38 4.17
N LEU A 131 -8.18 -4.35 5.17
CA LEU A 131 -8.12 -5.37 6.22
C LEU A 131 -9.42 -5.44 7.03
N SER A 132 -10.04 -4.28 7.29
CA SER A 132 -11.29 -4.20 8.06
C SER A 132 -12.48 -4.91 7.40
N HIS A 133 -12.43 -5.17 6.09
CA HIS A 133 -13.47 -5.95 5.40
C HIS A 133 -13.54 -7.41 5.86
N HIS A 134 -12.52 -7.90 6.57
CA HIS A 134 -12.58 -9.20 7.23
C HIS A 134 -13.61 -9.26 8.36
N ILE A 135 -13.95 -8.13 8.98
CA ILE A 135 -14.86 -8.06 10.12
C ILE A 135 -16.29 -8.31 9.62
N LYS A 136 -16.79 -9.53 9.78
CA LYS A 136 -18.11 -9.96 9.29
C LYS A 136 -19.25 -9.62 10.26
N ASN A 137 -19.02 -9.70 11.58
CA ASN A 137 -20.03 -9.61 12.63
C ASN A 137 -19.72 -8.52 13.67
N GLY A 138 -20.74 -7.99 14.35
CA GLY A 138 -20.61 -6.97 15.39
C GLY A 138 -20.69 -5.53 14.88
N ASN A 139 -20.40 -4.56 15.76
CA ASN A 139 -20.40 -3.14 15.42
C ASN A 139 -19.14 -2.80 14.59
N LYS A 140 -19.21 -3.07 13.28
CA LYS A 140 -18.10 -2.92 12.31
C LYS A 140 -17.44 -1.56 12.38
N GLU A 141 -18.22 -0.49 12.59
CA GLU A 141 -17.69 0.87 12.69
C GLU A 141 -16.82 1.05 13.93
N LYS A 142 -17.26 0.52 15.09
CA LYS A 142 -16.48 0.57 16.33
C LYS A 142 -15.19 -0.24 16.21
N LEU A 143 -15.26 -1.44 15.62
CA LEU A 143 -14.08 -2.28 15.39
C LEU A 143 -13.11 -1.64 14.38
N ARG A 144 -13.62 -1.09 13.28
CA ARG A 144 -12.85 -0.28 12.32
C ARG A 144 -12.17 0.89 12.99
N LYS A 145 -12.89 1.64 13.81
CA LYS A 145 -12.35 2.80 14.52
C LYS A 145 -11.25 2.39 15.50
N ASN A 146 -11.50 1.41 16.37
CA ASN A 146 -10.48 0.88 17.29
C ASN A 146 -9.24 0.35 16.55
N PHE A 147 -9.45 -0.30 15.41
CA PHE A 147 -8.42 -0.88 14.58
C PHE A 147 -7.54 0.20 13.94
N THR A 148 -8.17 1.22 13.34
CA THR A 148 -7.49 2.38 12.79
C THR A 148 -6.78 3.15 13.89
N ASP A 149 -7.41 3.36 15.05
CA ASP A 149 -6.85 4.11 16.20
C ASP A 149 -5.57 3.49 16.76
N LYS A 150 -5.49 2.16 16.84
CA LYS A 150 -4.28 1.45 17.30
C LYS A 150 -3.15 1.47 16.27
N ASN A 151 -3.47 1.55 14.98
CA ASN A 151 -2.51 1.47 13.88
C ASN A 151 -2.45 2.77 13.08
N GLN A 152 -2.84 3.89 13.68
CA GLN A 152 -2.89 5.18 13.01
C GLN A 152 -1.51 5.50 12.45
N TYR A 153 -1.52 6.09 11.27
CA TYR A 153 -0.30 6.55 10.63
C TYR A 153 0.49 7.48 11.57
N SER A 154 -0.16 8.38 12.30
CA SER A 154 0.50 9.23 13.32
C SER A 154 1.30 8.43 14.35
N THR A 155 0.78 7.29 14.82
CA THR A 155 1.39 6.44 15.84
C THR A 155 2.59 5.65 15.29
N ILE A 156 2.49 5.15 14.06
CA ILE A 156 3.50 4.24 13.49
C ILE A 156 4.38 4.88 12.42
N SER A 157 4.09 6.11 11.99
CA SER A 157 4.68 6.78 10.81
C SER A 157 6.19 6.77 10.86
N ARG A 158 6.79 7.07 12.01
CA ARG A 158 8.25 7.04 12.17
C ARG A 158 8.79 5.65 11.81
N THR A 159 8.29 4.59 12.44
CA THR A 159 8.75 3.21 12.19
C THR A 159 8.43 2.74 10.76
N LEU A 160 7.26 3.10 10.23
CA LEU A 160 6.80 2.73 8.89
C LEU A 160 7.63 3.41 7.80
N GLU A 161 7.83 4.72 7.89
CA GLU A 161 8.63 5.50 6.95
C GLU A 161 10.12 5.18 7.09
N ASP A 162 10.65 5.02 8.31
CA ASP A 162 12.03 4.56 8.55
C ASP A 162 12.27 3.18 7.91
N PHE A 163 11.25 2.32 7.85
CA PHE A 163 11.33 1.05 7.15
C PHE A 163 11.22 1.22 5.62
N ALA A 164 10.26 2.01 5.14
CA ALA A 164 9.97 2.21 3.72
C ALA A 164 11.03 3.04 2.98
N THR A 165 11.84 3.81 3.70
CA THR A 165 12.95 4.60 3.14
C THR A 165 14.27 3.84 3.01
N ARG A 166 14.41 2.69 3.69
CA ARG A 166 15.59 1.81 3.50
C ARG A 166 15.73 1.43 2.03
N PRO A 167 16.94 1.23 1.49
CA PRO A 167 17.07 0.68 0.14
C PRO A 167 16.33 -0.65 0.02
N GLN A 168 15.58 -0.86 -1.07
CA GLN A 168 14.71 -2.03 -1.25
C GLN A 168 15.49 -3.36 -1.14
N PHE A 169 16.74 -3.36 -1.59
CA PHE A 169 17.68 -4.48 -1.44
C PHE A 169 17.87 -4.93 0.02
N PHE A 170 17.90 -4.01 0.98
CA PHE A 170 18.06 -4.35 2.40
C PHE A 170 16.73 -4.70 3.09
N ARG A 171 15.60 -4.47 2.42
CA ARG A 171 14.31 -4.97 2.90
C ARG A 171 14.16 -6.44 2.54
N TRP A 172 14.28 -6.74 1.24
CA TRP A 172 13.95 -8.03 0.64
C TRP A 172 14.79 -9.20 1.14
#